data_AF-A0A453HSJ0-F1
#
_entry.id   AF-A0A453HSJ0-F1
#
_cell.length_a   1.000
_cell.length_b   1.000
_cell.length_c   1.000
_cell.angle_alpha   90.00
_cell.angle_beta   90.00
_cell.angle_gamma   90.00
#
_symmetry.space_group_name_H-M   'P 1'
#
loop_
_entity.id
_entity.type
_entity.pdbx_description
1 polymer ?
#
loop_
_entity_poly.entity_id
_entity_poly.type
_entity_poly.pdbx_seq_one_letter_code
_entity_poly.pdbx_strand_id
1 'polypeptide(L)'
;MLVYEFVNNGNLESWLHGELSQYSSLTWLARMKVLLGTAKALAYLHEALEPKVVHRDIKASNILIDDEFNAKISDFGLAKMLGAGKSHIATRVMGTFGYVAPEYANSGLLNEKSDVYSFGVLLLEVITGRDPIDYDRPPSEVNLVDWLKLMVANRRSDEVVDPHLERRPSTKELKRALLTA
;
A
#
# COMPACT_ATOMS: atom_id res chain seq x y z
N MET A 1 -9.97 -16.79 21.22
CA MET A 1 -10.63 -16.79 19.89
C MET A 1 -11.19 -15.40 19.66
N LEU A 2 -10.86 -14.77 18.54
CA LEU A 2 -11.42 -13.48 18.12
C LEU A 2 -12.42 -13.76 16.98
N VAL A 3 -13.54 -13.05 16.96
CA VAL A 3 -14.58 -13.19 15.93
C VAL A 3 -14.70 -11.84 15.22
N TYR A 4 -14.49 -11.84 13.91
CA TYR A 4 -14.55 -10.66 13.04
C TYR A 4 -15.68 -10.81 12.02
N GLU A 5 -16.07 -9.68 11.42
CA GLU A 5 -16.88 -9.73 10.20
C GLU A 5 -16.13 -10.45 9.08
N PHE A 6 -16.85 -11.23 8.28
CA PHE A 6 -16.30 -11.87 7.09
C PHE A 6 -16.43 -10.91 5.90
N VAL A 7 -15.30 -10.63 5.23
CA VAL A 7 -15.26 -9.84 4.00
C VAL A 7 -15.15 -10.80 2.82
N ASN A 8 -16.14 -10.79 1.95
CA ASN A 8 -16.41 -11.87 1.00
C ASN A 8 -15.70 -11.75 -0.36
N ASN A 9 -14.98 -10.66 -0.61
CA ASN A 9 -14.35 -10.40 -1.90
C ASN A 9 -12.81 -10.41 -1.84
N GLY A 10 -12.26 -11.16 -0.87
CA GLY A 10 -10.82 -11.41 -0.74
C GLY A 10 -9.99 -10.20 -0.30
N ASN A 11 -8.68 -10.26 -0.55
CA ASN A 11 -7.73 -9.18 -0.29
C ASN A 11 -7.15 -8.61 -1.59
N LEU A 12 -6.56 -7.42 -1.50
CA LEU A 12 -6.04 -6.72 -2.67
C LEU A 12 -4.88 -7.47 -3.35
N GLU A 13 -4.07 -8.21 -2.61
CA GLU A 13 -3.00 -9.06 -3.17
C GLU A 13 -3.57 -10.15 -4.08
N SER A 14 -4.67 -10.79 -3.67
CA SER A 14 -5.34 -11.82 -4.48
C SER A 14 -5.87 -11.24 -5.80
N TRP A 15 -6.31 -9.98 -5.78
CA TRP A 15 -6.81 -9.25 -6.94
C TRP A 15 -5.71 -8.75 -7.89
N LEU A 16 -4.53 -8.42 -7.36
CA LEU A 16 -3.42 -7.93 -8.17
C LEU A 16 -2.56 -9.08 -8.72
N HIS A 17 -2.22 -10.05 -7.86
CA HIS A 17 -1.17 -11.04 -8.14
C HIS A 17 -1.66 -12.50 -7.98
N GLY A 18 -2.78 -12.72 -7.29
CA GLY A 18 -3.28 -14.05 -6.95
C GLY A 18 -4.30 -14.63 -7.94
N GLU A 19 -5.07 -15.60 -7.47
CA GLU A 19 -6.04 -16.35 -8.30
C GLU A 19 -7.11 -15.44 -8.93
N LEU A 20 -7.56 -14.39 -8.23
CA LEU A 20 -8.62 -13.52 -8.72
C LEU A 20 -8.18 -12.72 -9.96
N SER A 21 -6.89 -12.37 -10.06
CA SER A 21 -6.33 -11.65 -11.22
C SER A 21 -6.44 -12.46 -12.51
N GLN A 22 -6.53 -13.79 -12.43
CA GLN A 22 -6.70 -14.68 -13.59
C GLN A 22 -8.12 -14.66 -14.15
N TYR A 23 -9.11 -14.33 -13.33
CA TYR A 23 -10.53 -14.31 -13.71
C TYR A 23 -11.04 -12.91 -14.05
N SER A 24 -10.53 -11.89 -13.36
CA SER A 24 -10.94 -10.50 -13.57
C SER A 24 -9.85 -9.53 -13.10
N SER A 25 -9.74 -8.38 -13.77
CA SER A 25 -8.85 -7.30 -13.33
C SER A 25 -9.63 -6.22 -12.57
N LEU A 26 -9.01 -5.62 -11.55
CA LEU A 26 -9.55 -4.40 -10.94
C LEU A 26 -9.43 -3.24 -11.94
N THR A 27 -10.57 -2.65 -12.29
CA THR A 27 -10.59 -1.41 -13.09
C THR A 27 -9.85 -0.28 -12.38
N TRP A 28 -9.36 0.70 -13.14
CA TRP A 28 -8.72 1.90 -12.56
C TRP A 28 -9.59 2.57 -11.47
N LEU A 29 -10.89 2.68 -11.70
CA LEU A 29 -11.82 3.29 -10.74
C LEU A 29 -11.93 2.45 -9.45
N ALA A 30 -12.00 1.12 -9.55
CA ALA A 30 -12.02 0.24 -8.38
C ALA A 30 -10.71 0.34 -7.59
N ARG A 31 -9.55 0.35 -8.27
CA ARG A 31 -8.24 0.55 -7.65
C ARG A 31 -8.17 1.87 -6.88
N MET A 32 -8.61 2.97 -7.50
CA MET A 32 -8.66 4.28 -6.83
C MET A 32 -9.64 4.32 -5.66
N LYS A 33 -10.78 3.62 -5.76
CA LYS A 33 -11.75 3.50 -4.67
C LYS A 33 -11.15 2.78 -3.46
N VAL A 34 -10.44 1.66 -3.69
CA VAL A 34 -9.74 0.90 -2.66
C VAL A 34 -8.68 1.76 -1.98
N LEU A 35 -7.80 2.40 -2.75
CA LEU A 35 -6.74 3.28 -2.21
C LEU A 35 -7.31 4.44 -1.38
N LEU A 36 -8.40 5.06 -1.85
CA LEU A 36 -9.07 6.12 -1.11
C LEU A 36 -9.68 5.61 0.21
N GLY A 37 -10.26 4.41 0.20
CA GLY A 37 -10.77 3.76 1.41
C GLY A 37 -9.65 3.49 2.43
N THR A 38 -8.53 2.93 1.97
CA THR A 38 -7.35 2.68 2.81
C THR A 38 -6.78 3.97 3.39
N ALA A 39 -6.66 5.04 2.57
CA ALA A 39 -6.19 6.34 3.05
C ALA A 39 -7.10 6.94 4.13
N LYS A 40 -8.43 6.83 3.97
CA LYS A 40 -9.40 7.26 4.99
C LYS A 40 -9.28 6.47 6.28
N ALA A 41 -9.09 5.16 6.18
CA ALA A 41 -8.88 4.30 7.35
C ALA A 41 -7.58 4.66 8.09
N LEU A 42 -6.48 4.89 7.36
CA LEU A 42 -5.23 5.36 7.97
C LEU A 42 -5.39 6.73 8.64
N ALA A 43 -6.06 7.69 7.99
CA ALA A 43 -6.34 8.99 8.58
C ALA A 43 -7.16 8.86 9.88
N TYR A 44 -8.11 7.93 9.94
CA TYR A 44 -8.85 7.62 11.16
C TYR A 44 -7.91 7.10 12.27
N LEU A 45 -7.05 6.14 11.97
CA LEU A 45 -6.10 5.58 12.95
C LEU A 45 -5.10 6.62 13.48
N HIS A 46 -4.65 7.54 12.62
CA HIS A 46 -3.61 8.51 12.93
C HIS A 46 -4.12 9.81 13.54
N GLU A 47 -5.35 10.23 13.24
CA GLU A 47 -5.84 11.56 13.64
C GLU A 47 -7.16 11.54 14.42
N ALA A 48 -7.98 10.48 14.30
CA ALA A 48 -9.27 10.40 14.99
C ALA A 48 -9.22 9.59 16.29
N LEU A 49 -8.14 8.84 16.53
CA LEU A 49 -7.93 8.05 17.74
C LEU A 49 -6.92 8.72 18.67
N GLU A 50 -7.21 8.67 19.98
CA GLU A 50 -6.28 9.04 21.05
C GLU A 50 -6.22 7.88 22.07
N PRO A 51 -5.07 7.20 22.22
CA PRO A 51 -3.80 7.42 21.52
C PRO A 51 -3.87 7.03 20.02
N LYS A 52 -3.04 7.67 19.19
CA LYS A 52 -2.91 7.34 17.76
C LYS A 52 -2.48 5.88 17.60
N VAL A 53 -2.99 5.21 16.56
CA VAL A 53 -2.64 3.81 16.25
C VAL A 53 -1.78 3.76 14.99
N VAL A 54 -0.57 3.22 15.10
CA VAL A 54 0.30 2.92 13.95
C VAL A 54 0.13 1.45 13.59
N HIS A 55 -0.33 1.15 12.38
CA HIS A 55 -0.64 -0.20 11.91
C HIS A 55 0.63 -1.04 11.73
N ARG A 56 1.67 -0.45 11.13
CA ARG A 56 3.02 -0.97 10.92
C ARG A 56 3.18 -2.08 9.87
N ASP A 57 2.08 -2.63 9.36
CA ASP A 57 2.11 -3.64 8.29
C ASP A 57 1.06 -3.37 7.20
N ILE A 58 1.08 -2.16 6.64
CA ILE A 58 0.21 -1.81 5.50
C ILE A 58 0.80 -2.42 4.23
N LYS A 59 0.04 -3.32 3.60
CA LYS A 59 0.39 -4.06 2.37
C LYS A 59 -0.87 -4.63 1.71
N ALA A 60 -0.76 -5.07 0.46
CA ALA A 60 -1.91 -5.55 -0.31
C ALA A 60 -2.64 -6.74 0.35
N SER A 61 -1.93 -7.69 0.96
CA SER A 61 -2.53 -8.84 1.65
C SER A 61 -3.37 -8.45 2.87
N ASN A 62 -3.11 -7.28 3.46
CA ASN A 62 -3.81 -6.77 4.64
C ASN A 62 -4.94 -5.79 4.30
N ILE A 63 -5.19 -5.52 3.02
CA ILE A 63 -6.35 -4.73 2.56
C ILE A 63 -7.42 -5.70 2.08
N LEU A 64 -8.47 -5.89 2.89
CA LEU A 64 -9.65 -6.65 2.51
C LEU A 64 -10.57 -5.78 1.64
N ILE A 65 -11.29 -6.43 0.73
CA ILE A 65 -12.17 -5.78 -0.24
C ILE A 65 -13.54 -6.44 -0.12
N ASP A 66 -14.61 -5.64 -0.06
CA ASP A 66 -16.00 -6.14 -0.15
C ASP A 66 -16.52 -6.16 -1.60
N ASP A 67 -17.73 -6.67 -1.82
CA ASP A 67 -18.34 -6.76 -3.16
C ASP A 67 -18.52 -5.40 -3.86
N GLU A 68 -18.55 -4.31 -3.10
CA GLU A 68 -18.65 -2.95 -3.63
C GLU A 68 -17.28 -2.31 -3.87
N PHE A 69 -16.18 -3.03 -3.66
CA PHE A 69 -14.81 -2.52 -3.69
C PHE A 69 -14.51 -1.45 -2.63
N ASN A 70 -15.18 -1.51 -1.47
CA ASN A 70 -14.75 -0.74 -0.30
C ASN A 70 -13.60 -1.49 0.40
N ALA A 71 -12.58 -0.73 0.80
CA ALA A 71 -11.40 -1.28 1.47
C ALA A 71 -11.59 -1.34 3.00
N LYS A 72 -11.08 -2.41 3.61
CA LYS A 72 -10.96 -2.55 5.06
C LYS A 72 -9.53 -2.97 5.42
N ILE A 73 -8.88 -2.18 6.29
CA ILE A 73 -7.57 -2.55 6.83
C ILE A 73 -7.75 -3.70 7.83
N SER A 74 -6.90 -4.71 7.71
CA SER A 74 -6.90 -5.91 8.55
C SER A 74 -5.51 -6.21 9.10
N ASP A 75 -5.43 -7.17 10.01
CA ASP A 75 -4.20 -7.62 10.69
C ASP A 75 -3.43 -6.54 11.48
N PHE A 76 -4.02 -6.17 12.61
CA PHE A 76 -3.40 -5.28 13.60
C PHE A 76 -2.39 -6.00 14.52
N GLY A 77 -1.90 -7.20 14.16
CA GLY A 77 -1.00 -7.99 15.00
C GLY A 77 0.33 -7.29 15.33
N LEU A 78 0.78 -6.38 14.47
CA LEU A 78 2.00 -5.59 14.67
C LEU A 78 1.75 -4.15 15.18
N ALA A 79 0.47 -3.77 15.31
CA ALA A 79 0.08 -2.40 15.58
C ALA A 79 0.60 -1.89 16.94
N LYS A 80 0.83 -0.58 17.02
CA LYS A 80 1.30 0.10 18.24
C LYS A 80 0.51 1.38 18.49
N MET A 81 0.23 1.64 19.75
CA MET A 81 -0.36 2.91 20.20
C MET A 81 0.75 3.91 20.51
N LEU A 82 0.72 5.06 19.85
CA LEU A 82 1.62 6.18 20.12
C LEU A 82 1.08 6.96 21.32
N GLY A 83 1.77 6.85 22.46
CA GLY A 83 1.33 7.49 23.70
C GLY A 83 1.20 9.01 23.56
N ALA A 84 0.25 9.60 24.29
CA ALA A 84 -0.05 11.03 24.24
C ALA A 84 1.21 11.90 24.31
N GLY A 85 1.34 12.85 23.37
CA GLY A 85 2.45 13.80 23.28
C GLY A 85 3.79 13.21 22.79
N LYS A 86 3.86 11.92 22.45
CA LYS A 86 5.06 11.31 21.86
C LYS A 86 5.04 11.45 20.35
N SER A 87 6.19 11.75 19.76
CA SER A 87 6.36 11.80 18.30
C SER A 87 6.75 10.46 17.67
N HIS A 88 7.21 9.50 18.47
CA HIS A 88 7.62 8.17 18.02
C HIS A 88 7.68 7.15 19.16
N ILE A 89 7.86 5.87 18.79
CA ILE A 89 8.09 4.73 19.67
C ILE A 89 9.40 4.06 19.25
N ALA A 90 10.37 3.97 20.15
CA ALA A 90 11.54 3.12 19.92
C ALA A 90 11.12 1.65 20.04
N THR A 91 11.29 0.87 18.98
CA THR A 91 10.89 -0.55 18.95
C THR A 91 11.75 -1.34 17.96
N ARG A 92 11.84 -2.67 18.14
CA ARG A 92 12.47 -3.56 17.16
C ARG A 92 11.86 -3.29 15.78
N VAL A 93 12.62 -3.30 14.69
CA VAL A 93 12.04 -3.14 13.36
C VAL A 93 11.19 -4.38 13.01
N MET A 94 9.94 -4.17 12.63
CA MET A 94 9.02 -5.19 12.11
C MET A 94 8.14 -4.58 11.01
N GLY A 95 7.64 -5.43 10.11
CA GLY A 95 6.85 -5.05 8.94
C GLY A 95 7.30 -5.89 7.74
N THR A 96 6.60 -5.75 6.62
CA THR A 96 6.86 -6.53 5.42
C THR A 96 7.94 -5.87 4.55
N PHE A 97 8.99 -6.61 4.20
CA PHE A 97 10.08 -6.13 3.36
C PHE A 97 9.54 -5.61 2.01
N GLY A 98 10.07 -4.47 1.54
CA GLY A 98 9.51 -3.72 0.40
C GLY A 98 8.56 -2.59 0.80
N TYR A 99 7.80 -2.73 1.89
CA TYR A 99 6.90 -1.69 2.41
C TYR A 99 7.49 -0.91 3.59
N VAL A 100 8.48 -1.46 4.30
CA VAL A 100 9.07 -0.81 5.48
C VAL A 100 9.77 0.49 5.09
N ALA A 101 9.39 1.58 5.77
CA ALA A 101 10.03 2.89 5.60
C ALA A 101 11.54 2.86 5.92
N PRO A 102 12.41 3.41 5.05
CA PRO A 102 13.86 3.32 5.21
C PRO A 102 14.35 4.01 6.48
N GLU A 103 13.75 5.15 6.85
CA GLU A 103 14.08 5.87 8.08
C GLU A 103 13.70 5.08 9.34
N TYR A 104 12.60 4.32 9.30
CA TYR A 104 12.21 3.43 10.39
C TYR A 104 13.14 2.21 10.45
N ALA A 105 13.47 1.60 9.31
CA ALA A 105 14.41 0.49 9.23
C ALA A 105 15.79 0.84 9.80
N ASN A 106 16.26 2.07 9.56
CA ASN A 106 17.56 2.54 10.03
C ASN A 106 17.56 2.95 11.51
N SER A 107 16.49 3.57 11.99
CA SER A 107 16.46 4.19 13.33
C SER A 107 15.76 3.35 14.41
N GLY A 108 14.85 2.45 14.03
CA GLY A 108 13.93 1.77 14.94
C GLY A 108 12.88 2.68 15.59
N LEU A 109 12.77 3.94 15.14
CA LEU A 109 11.79 4.91 15.65
C LEU A 109 10.52 4.84 14.80
N LEU A 110 9.48 4.24 15.37
CA LEU A 110 8.18 4.04 14.72
C LEU A 110 7.26 5.24 14.96
N ASN A 111 6.61 5.74 13.93
CA ASN A 111 5.54 6.74 14.00
C ASN A 111 4.54 6.53 12.84
N GLU A 112 3.52 7.38 12.76
CA GLU A 112 2.48 7.30 11.73
C GLU A 112 3.04 7.49 10.30
N LYS A 113 4.18 8.18 10.14
CA LYS A 113 4.82 8.34 8.83
C LYS A 113 5.35 7.03 8.25
N SER A 114 5.63 6.04 9.10
CA SER A 114 5.97 4.69 8.65
C SER A 114 4.82 4.02 7.90
N ASP A 115 3.57 4.21 8.35
CA ASP A 115 2.38 3.74 7.64
C ASP A 115 2.14 4.53 6.36
N VAL A 116 2.40 5.85 6.37
CA VAL A 116 2.27 6.70 5.18
C VAL A 116 3.22 6.25 4.07
N TYR A 117 4.47 5.94 4.40
CA TYR A 117 5.41 5.37 3.43
C TYR A 117 4.93 4.03 2.88
N SER A 118 4.49 3.12 3.77
CA SER A 118 3.97 1.81 3.38
C SER A 118 2.75 1.93 2.45
N PHE A 119 1.88 2.91 2.71
CA PHE A 119 0.76 3.25 1.83
C PHE A 119 1.21 3.81 0.48
N GLY A 120 2.28 4.60 0.43
CA GLY A 120 2.90 5.03 -0.83
C GLY A 120 3.34 3.84 -1.69
N VAL A 121 4.02 2.86 -1.08
CA VAL A 121 4.41 1.61 -1.78
C VAL A 121 3.18 0.84 -2.27
N LEU A 122 2.15 0.68 -1.43
CA LEU A 122 0.89 0.05 -1.81
C LEU A 122 0.21 0.76 -2.99
N LEU A 123 0.22 2.09 -3.00
CA LEU A 123 -0.31 2.88 -4.11
C LEU A 123 0.46 2.60 -5.40
N LEU A 124 1.79 2.53 -5.34
CA LEU A 124 2.61 2.20 -6.50
C LEU A 124 2.35 0.79 -7.01
N GLU A 125 2.28 -0.19 -6.11
CA GLU A 125 1.93 -1.57 -6.44
C GLU A 125 0.58 -1.63 -7.16
N VAL A 126 -0.44 -0.93 -6.63
CA VAL A 126 -1.77 -0.88 -7.23
C VAL A 126 -1.78 -0.20 -8.60
N ILE A 127 -0.99 0.85 -8.82
CA ILE A 127 -0.93 1.54 -10.13
C ILE A 127 -0.18 0.70 -11.17
N THR A 128 0.87 0.02 -10.75
CA THR A 128 1.85 -0.62 -11.64
C THR A 128 1.58 -2.10 -11.87
N GLY A 129 0.80 -2.73 -10.99
CA GLY A 129 0.59 -4.18 -10.99
C GLY A 129 1.87 -4.97 -10.71
N ARG A 130 2.93 -4.33 -10.22
CA ARG A 130 4.20 -4.99 -9.88
C ARG A 130 4.26 -5.27 -8.39
N ASP A 131 4.82 -6.41 -8.02
CA ASP A 131 5.22 -6.66 -6.64
C ASP A 131 6.20 -5.58 -6.13
N PRO A 132 6.10 -5.19 -4.85
CA PRO A 132 7.06 -4.28 -4.23
C PRO A 132 8.51 -4.77 -4.30
N ILE A 133 8.70 -6.09 -4.28
CA ILE A 133 9.98 -6.80 -4.40
C ILE A 133 9.79 -7.98 -5.35
N ASP A 134 10.49 -7.96 -6.49
CA ASP A 134 10.40 -9.00 -7.52
C ASP A 134 11.82 -9.46 -7.93
N TYR A 135 12.23 -10.65 -7.48
CA TYR A 135 13.56 -11.19 -7.72
C TYR A 135 13.75 -11.80 -9.12
N ASP A 136 12.68 -11.96 -9.90
CA ASP A 136 12.76 -12.41 -11.28
C ASP A 136 13.12 -11.27 -12.24
N ARG A 137 13.17 -10.02 -11.73
CA ARG A 137 13.59 -8.83 -12.47
C ARG A 137 15.10 -8.57 -12.40
N PRO A 138 15.63 -7.76 -13.33
CA PRO A 138 17.01 -7.29 -13.25
C PRO A 138 17.32 -6.64 -11.88
N PRO A 139 18.56 -6.72 -11.36
CA PRO A 139 18.90 -6.21 -10.03
C PRO A 139 18.50 -4.75 -9.75
N SER A 140 18.53 -3.89 -10.78
CA SER A 140 18.13 -2.48 -10.69
C SER A 140 16.61 -2.27 -10.65
N GLU A 141 15.82 -3.31 -10.88
CA GLU A 141 14.35 -3.28 -10.94
C GLU A 141 13.68 -4.17 -9.90
N VAL A 142 14.46 -4.83 -9.03
CA VAL A 142 13.91 -5.71 -7.98
C VAL A 142 13.02 -4.93 -7.01
N ASN A 143 13.43 -3.73 -6.61
CA ASN A 143 12.65 -2.87 -5.73
C ASN A 143 11.77 -1.92 -6.55
N LEU A 144 10.46 -1.95 -6.29
CA LEU A 144 9.48 -1.15 -7.01
C LEU A 144 9.74 0.36 -6.95
N VAL A 145 10.13 0.86 -5.77
CA VAL A 145 10.39 2.29 -5.56
C VAL A 145 11.62 2.72 -6.37
N ASP A 146 12.68 1.92 -6.38
CA ASP A 146 13.88 2.23 -7.15
C ASP A 146 13.65 2.13 -8.65
N TRP A 147 12.89 1.12 -9.11
CA TRP A 147 12.44 1.04 -10.49
C TRP A 147 11.64 2.28 -10.90
N LEU A 148 10.69 2.74 -10.09
CA LEU A 148 9.92 3.94 -10.41
C LEU A 148 10.80 5.18 -10.52
N LYS A 149 11.79 5.35 -9.62
CA LYS A 149 12.76 6.45 -9.72
C LYS A 149 13.51 6.41 -11.05
N LEU A 150 13.91 5.22 -11.52
CA LEU A 150 14.54 5.05 -12.84
C LEU A 150 13.58 5.45 -13.97
N MET A 151 12.31 5.05 -13.91
CA MET A 151 11.32 5.41 -14.92
C MET A 151 11.10 6.93 -14.98
N VAL A 152 11.00 7.59 -13.82
CA VAL A 152 10.88 9.05 -13.74
C VAL A 152 12.12 9.76 -14.27
N ALA A 153 13.32 9.32 -13.87
CA ALA A 153 14.58 9.90 -14.32
C ALA A 153 14.75 9.83 -15.85
N ASN A 154 14.24 8.76 -16.47
CA ASN A 154 14.26 8.56 -17.92
C ASN A 154 13.06 9.18 -18.66
N ARG A 155 12.18 9.93 -17.96
CA ARG A 155 10.95 10.54 -18.53
C ARG A 155 9.95 9.52 -19.09
N ARG A 156 9.90 8.33 -18.48
CA ARG A 156 9.06 7.19 -18.88
C ARG A 156 7.94 6.91 -17.87
N SER A 157 7.53 7.90 -17.09
CA SER A 157 6.49 7.72 -16.06
C SER A 157 5.13 7.30 -16.63
N ASP A 158 4.85 7.56 -17.91
CA ASP A 158 3.61 7.13 -18.56
C ASP A 158 3.60 5.63 -18.90
N GLU A 159 4.75 4.95 -18.82
CA GLU A 159 4.90 3.51 -19.09
C GLU A 159 4.70 2.64 -17.84
N VAL A 160 4.51 3.24 -16.67
CA VAL A 160 4.50 2.50 -15.39
C VAL A 160 3.15 1.88 -15.07
N VAL A 161 2.10 2.23 -15.82
CA VAL A 161 0.74 1.73 -15.63
C VAL A 161 0.70 0.23 -15.87
N ASP A 162 0.01 -0.48 -14.99
CA ASP A 162 -0.26 -1.90 -15.12
C ASP A 162 -0.73 -2.26 -16.54
N PRO A 163 0.00 -3.14 -17.26
CA PRO A 163 -0.37 -3.54 -18.61
C PRO A 163 -1.68 -4.34 -18.68
N HIS A 164 -2.14 -4.92 -17.56
CA HIS A 164 -3.38 -5.70 -17.46
C HIS A 164 -4.64 -4.85 -17.23
N LEU A 165 -4.51 -3.53 -17.05
CA LEU A 165 -5.67 -2.64 -16.98
C LEU A 165 -6.39 -2.58 -18.34
N GLU A 166 -7.65 -3.05 -18.37
CA GLU A 166 -8.52 -2.98 -19.55
C GLU A 166 -8.61 -1.58 -20.15
N ARG A 167 -8.72 -0.58 -19.26
CA ARG A 167 -8.73 0.84 -19.62
C ARG A 167 -7.68 1.58 -18.83
N ARG A 168 -6.68 2.10 -19.54
CA ARG A 168 -5.64 2.95 -18.97
C ARG A 168 -6.22 4.30 -18.51
N PRO A 169 -5.72 4.86 -17.40
CA PRO A 169 -6.06 6.21 -16.99
C PRO A 169 -5.54 7.24 -18.01
N SER A 170 -6.12 8.44 -18.00
CA SER A 170 -5.51 9.56 -18.69
C SER A 170 -4.15 9.92 -18.06
N THR A 171 -3.25 10.51 -18.85
CA THR A 171 -1.97 11.04 -18.36
C THR A 171 -2.16 11.98 -17.16
N LYS A 172 -3.26 12.74 -17.12
CA LYS A 172 -3.58 13.64 -16.01
C LYS A 172 -3.92 12.88 -14.73
N GLU A 173 -4.70 11.81 -14.82
CA GLU A 173 -5.05 10.96 -13.67
C GLU A 173 -3.81 10.22 -13.16
N LEU A 174 -3.02 9.64 -14.07
CA LEU A 174 -1.77 8.96 -13.72
C LEU A 174 -0.80 9.90 -12.99
N LYS A 175 -0.55 11.09 -13.54
CA LYS A 175 0.34 12.08 -12.91
C LYS A 175 -0.16 12.49 -11.53
N ARG A 176 -1.47 12.67 -11.36
CA ARG A 176 -2.04 12.96 -10.03
C ARG A 176 -1.78 11.83 -9.05
N ALA A 177 -2.00 10.59 -9.46
CA ALA A 177 -1.80 9.43 -8.59
C ALA A 177 -0.31 9.22 -8.24
N LEU A 178 0.61 9.41 -9.20
CA LEU A 178 2.06 9.31 -8.94
C LEU A 178 2.60 10.45 -8.09
N LEU A 179 1.99 11.65 -8.14
CA LEU A 179 2.38 12.78 -7.28
C LEU A 179 1.90 12.63 -5.82
N THR A 180 0.95 11.73 -5.57
CA THR A 180 0.47 11.40 -4.22
C THR A 180 1.22 10.25 -3.56
N ALA A 181 2.07 9.56 -4.31
CA ALA A 181 2.97 8.50 -3.85
C ALA A 181 4.23 9.09 -3.20
#